data_AF-A0A4U8T763-F1
#
_entry.id   AF-A0A4U8T763-F1
#
_cell.length_a   1.000
_cell.length_b   1.000
_cell.length_c   1.000
_cell.angle_alpha   90.00
_cell.angle_beta   90.00
_cell.angle_gamma   90.00
#
_symmetry.space_group_name_H-M   'P 1'
#
loop_
_entity.id
_entity.type
_entity.pdbx_description
1 polymer ?
#
loop_
_entity_poly.entity_id
_entity_poly.type
_entity_poly.pdbx_seq_one_letter_code
_entity_poly.pdbx_strand_id
1 'polypeptide(L)'
;MQNESALVANALKPFFQKLGFEAHTGYKQKNNSEIDLALMHENKVKVIIEAKKPDSKDFITSQNINVKSLHEAILYYFRERESNHYPSFIIITDFYRFYIFHAREFEKFFYQNKEFKRFYNECNKPNSLFKNADSNDMKTQTFYDEVKRILDSKNY
;
A
#
# COMPACT_ATOMS: atom_id res chain seq x y z
N MET A 1 14.40 -9.71 -18.33
CA MET A 1 14.03 -8.58 -17.44
C MET A 1 13.65 -9.12 -16.08
N GLN A 2 14.21 -8.61 -14.99
CA GLN A 2 13.75 -8.98 -13.64
C GLN A 2 12.33 -8.42 -13.40
N ASN A 3 11.50 -9.17 -12.67
CA ASN A 3 10.19 -8.69 -12.22
C ASN A 3 10.34 -7.86 -10.93
N GLU A 4 9.29 -7.13 -10.56
CA GLU A 4 9.27 -6.22 -9.41
C GLU A 4 9.63 -6.94 -8.12
N SER A 5 8.97 -8.07 -7.84
CA SER A 5 9.24 -8.91 -6.68
C SER A 5 10.70 -9.38 -6.61
N ALA A 6 11.33 -9.71 -7.74
CA ALA A 6 12.74 -10.07 -7.79
C ALA A 6 13.66 -8.88 -7.50
N LEU A 7 13.33 -7.67 -7.96
CA LEU A 7 14.10 -6.47 -7.62
C LEU A 7 14.01 -6.18 -6.11
N VAL A 8 12.82 -6.28 -5.54
CA VAL A 8 12.63 -6.07 -4.09
C VAL A 8 13.40 -7.13 -3.28
N ALA A 9 13.26 -8.41 -3.65
CA ALA A 9 13.90 -9.53 -2.94
C ALA A 9 15.42 -9.55 -3.06
N ASN A 10 15.98 -9.16 -4.20
CA ASN A 10 17.41 -9.27 -4.46
C ASN A 10 18.19 -7.96 -4.29
N ALA A 11 17.52 -6.79 -4.30
CA ALA A 11 18.17 -5.49 -4.11
C ALA A 11 17.77 -4.82 -2.79
N LEU A 12 16.48 -4.48 -2.61
CA LEU A 12 16.06 -3.68 -1.46
C LEU A 12 16.17 -4.46 -0.15
N LYS A 13 15.66 -5.69 -0.08
CA LYS A 13 15.71 -6.49 1.15
C LYS A 13 17.17 -6.68 1.64
N PRO A 14 18.13 -7.16 0.83
CA PRO A 14 19.51 -7.31 1.28
C PRO A 14 20.16 -5.97 1.65
N PHE A 15 19.83 -4.88 0.95
CA PHE A 15 20.31 -3.54 1.30
C PHE A 15 19.88 -3.14 2.71
N PHE A 16 18.59 -3.21 3.03
CA PHE A 16 18.09 -2.87 4.37
C PHE A 16 18.63 -3.83 5.44
N GLN A 17 18.75 -5.14 5.15
CA GLN A 17 19.34 -6.09 6.08
C GLN A 17 20.81 -5.78 6.40
N LYS A 18 21.61 -5.37 5.41
CA LYS A 18 23.01 -4.93 5.63
C LYS A 18 23.11 -3.68 6.50
N LEU A 19 22.08 -2.85 6.52
CA LEU A 19 21.98 -1.68 7.39
C LEU A 19 21.40 -2.01 8.78
N GLY A 20 21.11 -3.29 9.07
CA GLY A 20 20.62 -3.75 10.37
C GLY A 20 19.10 -3.70 10.53
N PHE A 21 18.34 -3.48 9.46
CA PHE A 21 16.87 -3.51 9.53
C PHE A 21 16.35 -4.95 9.41
N GLU A 22 15.27 -5.24 10.14
CA GLU A 22 14.48 -6.46 9.95
C GLU A 22 13.55 -6.28 8.74
N ALA A 23 13.93 -6.82 7.59
CA ALA A 23 13.23 -6.61 6.31
C ALA A 23 12.59 -7.90 5.77
N HIS A 24 11.29 -7.83 5.45
CA HIS A 24 10.49 -8.96 4.96
C HIS A 24 9.80 -8.62 3.63
N THR A 25 10.02 -9.45 2.62
CA THR A 25 9.35 -9.33 1.31
C THR A 25 8.07 -10.13 1.26
N GLY A 26 7.09 -9.67 0.49
CA GLY A 26 5.83 -10.39 0.31
C GLY A 26 5.10 -10.57 1.65
N TYR A 27 5.15 -9.55 2.51
CA TYR A 27 4.57 -9.64 3.85
C TYR A 27 3.04 -9.76 3.73
N LYS A 28 2.52 -10.96 4.01
CA LYS A 28 1.10 -11.28 3.92
C LYS A 28 0.33 -10.60 5.04
N GLN A 29 -0.48 -9.62 4.67
CA GLN A 29 -1.53 -9.13 5.55
C GLN A 29 -2.65 -10.17 5.56
N LYS A 30 -3.18 -10.48 6.75
CA LYS A 30 -4.14 -11.58 7.02
C LYS A 30 -5.07 -11.94 5.85
N ASN A 31 -4.75 -13.02 5.11
CA ASN A 31 -5.47 -13.57 3.94
C ASN A 31 -5.68 -12.62 2.74
N ASN A 32 -4.87 -11.57 2.62
CA ASN A 32 -5.01 -10.51 1.64
C ASN A 32 -3.73 -10.31 0.80
N SER A 33 -3.70 -9.29 -0.07
CA SER A 33 -2.52 -8.94 -0.86
C SER A 33 -1.30 -8.60 0.01
N GLU A 34 -0.11 -8.81 -0.56
CA GLU A 34 1.18 -8.74 0.13
C GLU A 34 1.78 -7.33 0.02
N ILE A 35 2.40 -6.84 1.09
CA ILE A 35 3.29 -5.68 1.00
C ILE A 35 4.58 -6.13 0.33
N ASP A 36 5.04 -5.40 -0.69
CA ASP A 36 6.28 -5.68 -1.41
C ASP A 36 7.47 -5.86 -0.46
N LEU A 37 7.69 -4.87 0.42
CA LEU A 37 8.69 -4.92 1.47
C LEU A 37 8.20 -4.23 2.74
N ALA A 38 8.31 -4.91 3.87
CA ALA A 38 8.02 -4.37 5.19
C ALA A 38 9.31 -4.29 6.01
N LEU A 39 9.56 -3.14 6.64
CA LEU A 39 10.56 -3.04 7.71
C LEU A 39 9.87 -3.17 9.06
N MET A 40 10.34 -4.13 9.85
CA MET A 40 9.74 -4.55 11.11
C MET A 40 10.51 -4.02 12.30
N HIS A 41 9.79 -3.85 13.41
CA HIS A 41 10.37 -3.65 14.74
C HIS A 41 9.42 -4.25 15.78
N GLU A 42 9.94 -5.07 16.69
CA GLU A 42 9.15 -5.76 17.73
C GLU A 42 7.95 -6.52 17.14
N ASN A 43 8.17 -7.28 16.06
CA ASN A 43 7.15 -8.04 15.32
C ASN A 43 6.01 -7.20 14.72
N LYS A 44 6.21 -5.89 14.54
CA LYS A 44 5.22 -4.98 13.94
C LYS A 44 5.80 -4.27 12.72
N VAL A 45 4.97 -4.09 11.69
CA VAL A 45 5.33 -3.27 10.51
C VAL A 45 5.52 -1.82 10.95
N LYS A 46 6.72 -1.27 10.73
CA LYS A 46 7.05 0.14 10.98
C LYS A 46 7.19 0.95 9.71
N VAL A 47 7.64 0.32 8.63
CA VAL A 47 7.72 0.95 7.31
C VAL A 47 7.08 0.03 6.29
N ILE A 48 6.09 0.57 5.57
CA ILE A 48 5.53 -0.04 4.37
C ILE A 48 6.35 0.48 3.19
N ILE A 49 6.88 -0.39 2.35
CA ILE A 49 7.60 -0.02 1.13
C ILE A 49 6.88 -0.64 -0.05
N GLU A 50 6.32 0.19 -0.92
CA GLU A 50 5.74 -0.19 -2.20
C GLU A 50 6.73 0.13 -3.31
N ALA A 51 7.13 -0.89 -4.07
CA ALA A 51 8.05 -0.72 -5.18
C ALA A 51 7.30 -0.71 -6.49
N LYS A 52 7.80 0.03 -7.47
CA LYS A 52 7.43 -0.15 -8.87
C LYS A 52 8.67 -0.31 -9.72
N LYS A 53 8.54 -0.92 -10.89
CA LYS A 53 9.62 -0.86 -11.88
C LYS A 53 9.91 0.59 -12.30
N PRO A 54 11.17 0.91 -12.65
CA PRO A 54 11.49 2.14 -13.36
C PRO A 54 10.55 2.34 -14.56
N ASP A 55 10.14 3.59 -14.77
CA ASP A 55 9.23 4.01 -15.86
C ASP A 55 7.83 3.38 -15.84
N SER A 56 7.44 2.73 -14.73
CA SER A 56 6.08 2.24 -14.56
C SER A 56 5.07 3.38 -14.57
N LYS A 57 4.01 3.24 -15.38
CA LYS A 57 2.84 4.15 -15.36
C LYS A 57 2.10 4.15 -14.02
N ASP A 58 2.33 3.11 -13.21
CA ASP A 58 1.70 2.91 -11.91
C ASP A 58 2.47 3.59 -10.78
N PHE A 59 3.60 4.24 -11.07
CA PHE A 59 4.45 4.92 -10.09
C PHE A 59 4.08 6.40 -9.90
N ILE A 60 4.12 6.86 -8.65
CA ILE A 60 3.80 8.24 -8.27
C ILE A 60 4.81 9.24 -8.84
N THR A 61 4.32 10.36 -9.36
CA THR A 61 5.14 11.48 -9.83
C THR A 61 4.59 12.82 -9.33
N SER A 62 5.37 13.88 -9.41
CA SER A 62 4.89 15.24 -9.10
C SER A 62 3.73 15.71 -9.99
N GLN A 63 3.58 15.12 -11.18
CA GLN A 63 2.54 15.48 -12.15
C GLN A 63 1.32 14.56 -12.05
N ASN A 64 1.51 13.33 -11.56
CA ASN A 64 0.44 12.35 -11.42
C ASN A 64 0.65 11.50 -10.16
N ILE A 65 -0.15 11.81 -9.13
CA ILE A 65 -0.15 11.08 -7.86
C ILE A 65 -1.24 10.02 -7.79
N ASN A 66 -2.29 10.13 -8.61
CA ASN A 66 -3.45 9.23 -8.58
C ASN A 66 -3.18 7.96 -9.41
N VAL A 67 -2.26 7.15 -8.89
CA VAL A 67 -1.76 5.95 -9.54
C VAL A 67 -1.78 4.77 -8.59
N LYS A 68 -1.67 3.57 -9.16
CA LYS A 68 -1.85 2.31 -8.44
C LYS A 68 -0.94 2.17 -7.23
N SER A 69 0.33 2.60 -7.29
CA SER A 69 1.24 2.50 -6.14
C SER A 69 0.75 3.26 -4.91
N LEU A 70 0.07 4.41 -5.12
CA LEU A 70 -0.53 5.15 -4.01
C LEU A 70 -1.76 4.41 -3.47
N HIS A 71 -2.57 3.81 -4.35
CA HIS A 71 -3.76 3.04 -3.95
C HIS A 71 -3.37 1.79 -3.14
N GLU A 72 -2.33 1.09 -3.57
CA GLU A 72 -1.69 -0.03 -2.85
C GLU A 72 -1.22 0.41 -1.47
N ALA A 73 -0.44 1.49 -1.40
CA ALA A 73 0.04 2.05 -0.14
C ALA A 73 -1.09 2.43 0.82
N ILE A 74 -2.18 3.05 0.32
CA ILE A 74 -3.36 3.40 1.12
C ILE A 74 -4.00 2.13 1.68
N LEU A 75 -4.24 1.13 0.84
CA LEU A 75 -4.85 -0.13 1.25
C LEU A 75 -4.03 -0.84 2.34
N TYR A 76 -2.71 -0.91 2.16
CA TYR A 76 -1.82 -1.53 3.13
C TYR A 76 -1.84 -0.81 4.46
N TYR A 77 -1.85 0.53 4.45
CA TYR A 77 -1.99 1.32 5.66
C TYR A 77 -3.29 1.02 6.41
N PHE A 78 -4.42 0.99 5.71
CA PHE A 78 -5.71 0.62 6.30
C PHE A 78 -5.67 -0.75 6.97
N ARG A 79 -5.09 -1.76 6.31
CA ARG A 79 -5.01 -3.13 6.85
C ARG A 79 -4.13 -3.24 8.09
N GLU A 80 -2.98 -2.55 8.12
CA GLU A 80 -2.15 -2.49 9.32
C GLU A 80 -2.92 -1.80 10.45
N ARG A 81 -3.58 -0.68 10.16
CA ARG A 81 -4.34 0.08 11.16
C ARG A 81 -5.50 -0.68 11.76
N GLU A 82 -6.25 -1.43 10.95
CA GLU A 82 -7.35 -2.29 11.42
C GLU A 82 -6.85 -3.54 12.18
N SER A 83 -5.56 -3.86 12.05
CA SER A 83 -4.88 -4.89 12.84
C SER A 83 -4.18 -4.34 14.09
N ASN A 84 -4.49 -3.08 14.48
CA ASN A 84 -3.84 -2.36 15.59
C ASN A 84 -2.32 -2.20 15.44
N HIS A 85 -1.83 -2.16 14.21
CA HIS A 85 -0.46 -1.79 13.88
C HIS A 85 -0.42 -0.36 13.36
N TYR A 86 0.66 0.34 13.70
CA TYR A 86 0.84 1.76 13.40
C TYR A 86 2.19 1.93 12.71
N PRO A 87 2.23 1.78 11.37
CA PRO A 87 3.40 2.16 10.59
C PRO A 87 3.79 3.59 10.92
N SER A 88 5.08 3.88 10.96
CA SER A 88 5.62 5.22 11.15
C SER A 88 5.84 5.93 9.82
N PHE A 89 6.22 5.16 8.80
CA PHE A 89 6.49 5.68 7.46
C PHE A 89 5.92 4.78 6.36
N ILE A 90 5.64 5.39 5.22
CA ILE A 90 5.32 4.72 3.97
C ILE A 90 6.32 5.22 2.92
N ILE A 91 6.93 4.31 2.17
CA ILE A 91 7.85 4.61 1.09
C ILE A 91 7.25 4.08 -0.21
N ILE A 92 7.22 4.91 -1.24
CA ILE A 92 6.92 4.48 -2.61
C ILE A 92 8.18 4.73 -3.45
N THR A 93 8.71 3.72 -4.13
CA THR A 93 9.98 3.84 -4.89
C THR A 93 9.96 3.12 -6.23
N ASP A 94 10.67 3.67 -7.22
CA ASP A 94 11.01 3.01 -8.47
C ASP A 94 12.50 2.67 -8.58
N PHE A 95 13.17 2.54 -7.43
CA PHE A 95 14.62 2.33 -7.26
C PHE A 95 15.51 3.54 -7.60
N TYR A 96 15.00 4.52 -8.35
CA TYR A 96 15.72 5.78 -8.65
C TYR A 96 15.15 6.98 -7.92
N ARG A 97 13.86 6.93 -7.58
CA ARG A 97 13.11 7.97 -6.88
C ARG A 97 12.48 7.36 -5.64
N PHE A 98 12.47 8.14 -4.55
CA PHE A 98 11.90 7.73 -3.27
C PHE A 98 10.95 8.82 -2.78
N TYR A 99 9.68 8.46 -2.61
CA TYR A 99 8.69 9.29 -1.93
C TYR A 99 8.47 8.72 -0.53
N ILE A 100 8.85 9.50 0.49
CA ILE A 100 8.78 9.08 1.89
C ILE A 100 7.70 9.90 2.58
N PHE A 101 6.68 9.23 3.10
CA PHE A 101 5.55 9.82 3.79
C PHE A 101 5.58 9.48 5.27
N HIS A 102 5.34 10.48 6.12
CA HIS A 102 5.02 10.22 7.52
C HIS A 102 3.61 9.62 7.60
N ALA A 103 3.44 8.50 8.32
CA ALA A 103 2.17 7.76 8.35
C ALA A 103 0.98 8.56 8.88
N ARG A 104 1.22 9.56 9.74
CA ARG A 104 0.21 10.53 10.19
C ARG A 104 -0.53 11.23 9.02
N GLU A 105 0.13 11.43 7.88
CA GLU A 105 -0.52 12.02 6.71
C GLU A 105 -1.52 11.02 6.11
N PHE A 106 -1.16 9.73 6.06
CA PHE A 106 -2.10 8.67 5.65
C PHE A 106 -3.27 8.53 6.64
N GLU A 107 -3.00 8.66 7.93
CA GLU A 107 -4.04 8.71 8.97
C GLU A 107 -5.04 9.84 8.68
N LYS A 108 -4.52 11.07 8.53
CA LYS A 108 -5.31 12.30 8.36
C LYS A 108 -6.10 12.31 7.05
N PHE A 109 -5.45 12.02 5.94
CA PHE A 109 -6.02 12.23 4.61
C PHE A 109 -6.82 11.04 4.08
N PHE A 110 -6.53 9.82 4.54
CA PHE A 110 -7.20 8.60 4.05
C PHE A 110 -7.96 7.89 5.17
N TYR A 111 -7.29 7.46 6.25
CA TYR A 111 -7.94 6.61 7.26
C TYR A 111 -9.07 7.28 8.03
N GLN A 112 -8.91 8.57 8.38
CA GLN A 112 -9.93 9.37 9.05
C GLN A 112 -10.99 9.92 8.09
N ASN A 113 -10.75 9.87 6.78
CA ASN A 113 -11.72 10.29 5.79
C ASN A 113 -12.86 9.27 5.72
N LYS A 114 -14.09 9.77 5.91
CA LYS A 114 -15.30 8.95 6.01
C LYS A 114 -15.59 8.16 4.73
N GLU A 115 -15.26 8.69 3.56
CA GLU A 115 -15.50 8.00 2.29
C GLU A 115 -14.58 6.81 2.13
N PHE A 116 -13.26 7.01 2.27
CA PHE A 116 -12.28 5.90 2.22
C PHE A 116 -12.60 4.82 3.25
N LYS A 117 -12.93 5.21 4.48
CA LYS A 117 -13.29 4.26 5.53
C LYS A 117 -14.58 3.48 5.23
N ARG A 118 -15.58 4.13 4.64
CA ARG A 118 -16.80 3.44 4.17
C ARG A 118 -16.45 2.38 3.13
N PHE A 119 -15.71 2.75 2.08
CA PHE A 119 -15.37 1.82 0.99
C PHE A 119 -14.50 0.66 1.45
N TYR A 120 -13.50 0.92 2.30
CA TYR A 120 -12.71 -0.13 2.91
C TYR A 120 -13.60 -1.12 3.68
N ASN A 121 -14.52 -0.63 4.51
CA ASN A 121 -15.42 -1.49 5.27
C ASN A 121 -16.38 -2.29 4.39
N GLU A 122 -16.90 -1.68 3.32
CA GLU A 122 -17.78 -2.36 2.36
C GLU A 122 -17.06 -3.47 1.59
N CYS A 123 -15.79 -3.29 1.24
CA CYS A 123 -14.97 -4.34 0.62
C CYS A 123 -14.74 -5.55 1.55
N ASN A 124 -14.75 -5.33 2.87
CA ASN A 124 -14.46 -6.36 3.88
C ASN A 124 -15.70 -6.98 4.55
N LYS A 125 -16.91 -6.52 4.22
CA LYS A 125 -18.16 -7.09 4.77
C LYS A 125 -18.56 -8.41 4.07
N PRO A 126 -19.03 -9.42 4.81
CA PRO A 126 -19.49 -10.70 4.22
C PRO A 126 -20.74 -10.55 3.33
N ASN A 127 -21.59 -9.53 3.58
CA ASN A 127 -22.78 -9.22 2.76
C ASN A 127 -22.61 -7.89 2.01
N SER A 128 -21.40 -7.64 1.51
CA SER A 128 -21.04 -6.45 0.75
C SER A 128 -22.02 -6.19 -0.41
N LEU A 129 -22.30 -4.92 -0.71
CA LEU A 129 -23.01 -4.54 -1.95
C LEU A 129 -22.19 -4.88 -3.20
N PHE A 130 -20.88 -5.10 -3.06
CA PHE A 130 -19.99 -5.66 -4.07
C PHE A 130 -20.16 -7.18 -4.18
N LYS A 131 -21.42 -7.68 -4.20
CA LYS A 131 -21.80 -9.10 -4.24
C LYS A 131 -21.19 -9.91 -5.39
N ASN A 132 -20.63 -9.23 -6.40
CA ASN A 132 -19.99 -9.87 -7.54
C ASN A 132 -18.48 -10.11 -7.33
N ALA A 133 -17.89 -9.62 -6.23
CA ALA A 133 -16.48 -9.85 -5.90
C ALA A 133 -16.34 -11.15 -5.08
N ASP A 134 -16.42 -12.28 -5.77
CA ASP A 134 -16.31 -13.62 -5.15
C ASP A 134 -14.88 -13.94 -4.65
N SER A 135 -13.88 -13.12 -5.02
CA SER A 135 -12.47 -13.27 -4.63
C SER A 135 -11.89 -12.03 -3.95
N ASN A 136 -10.81 -12.23 -3.16
CA ASN A 136 -10.08 -11.14 -2.51
C ASN A 136 -9.41 -10.19 -3.52
N ASP A 137 -9.08 -10.69 -4.72
CA ASP A 137 -8.50 -9.87 -5.79
C ASP A 137 -9.53 -8.87 -6.35
N MET A 138 -10.78 -9.31 -6.54
CA MET A 138 -11.83 -8.41 -6.99
C MET A 138 -12.13 -7.33 -5.96
N LYS A 139 -12.17 -7.67 -4.67
CA LYS A 139 -12.32 -6.68 -3.58
C LYS A 139 -11.20 -5.66 -3.56
N THR A 140 -9.97 -6.13 -3.78
CA THR A 140 -8.78 -5.28 -3.86
C THR A 140 -8.87 -4.33 -5.05
N GLN A 141 -9.27 -4.83 -6.23
CA GLN A 141 -9.48 -3.99 -7.41
C GLN A 141 -10.60 -2.96 -7.21
N THR A 142 -11.74 -3.36 -6.64
CA THR A 142 -12.84 -2.43 -6.32
C THR A 142 -12.38 -1.32 -5.37
N PHE A 143 -11.56 -1.65 -4.37
CA PHE A 143 -11.00 -0.63 -3.49
C PHE A 143 -10.13 0.37 -4.28
N TYR A 144 -9.27 -0.11 -5.18
CA TYR A 144 -8.44 0.77 -6.01
C TYR A 144 -9.27 1.67 -6.92
N ASP A 145 -10.32 1.13 -7.55
CA ASP A 145 -11.19 1.90 -8.42
C ASP A 145 -11.92 3.02 -7.66
N GLU A 146 -12.40 2.75 -6.44
CA GLU A 146 -13.03 3.77 -5.59
C GLU A 146 -12.04 4.81 -5.08
N VAL A 147 -10.84 4.39 -4.64
CA VAL A 147 -9.76 5.32 -4.26
C VAL A 147 -9.45 6.25 -5.43
N LYS A 148 -9.26 5.69 -6.63
CA LYS A 148 -9.00 6.46 -7.84
C LYS A 148 -10.09 7.49 -8.10
N ARG A 149 -11.35 7.08 -8.02
CA ARG A 149 -12.52 7.95 -8.24
C ARG A 149 -12.59 9.09 -7.23
N ILE A 150 -12.28 8.86 -5.96
CA ILE A 150 -12.27 9.90 -4.92
C ILE A 150 -11.13 10.89 -5.18
N LEU A 151 -9.94 10.39 -5.48
CA LEU A 151 -8.76 11.22 -5.78
C LEU A 151 -8.91 12.05 -7.07
N ASP A 152 -9.68 11.57 -8.04
CA ASP A 152 -10.01 12.33 -9.26
C ASP A 152 -11.17 13.33 -9.05
N SER A 153 -11.84 13.29 -7.89
CA SER A 153 -12.95 14.19 -7.62
C SER A 153 -12.46 15.62 -7.39
N LYS A 154 -13.20 16.61 -7.89
CA LYS A 154 -12.84 18.04 -7.76
C LYS A 154 -12.73 18.54 -6.31
N ASN A 155 -13.17 17.75 -5.34
CA ASN A 155 -13.31 18.13 -3.94
C ASN A 155 -12.21 17.52 -3.05
N TYR A 156 -11.24 16.81 -3.63
CA TYR A 156 -10.11 16.21 -2.94
C TYR A 156 -8.79 16.76 -3.51
#